data_AF-A0A0F9KCB2-F1
#
_entry.id   AF-A0A0F9KCB2-F1
#
_cell.length_a   1.000
_cell.length_b   1.000
_cell.length_c   1.000
_cell.angle_alpha   90.00
_cell.angle_beta   90.00
_cell.angle_gamma   90.00
#
_symmetry.space_group_name_H-M   'P 1'
#
loop_
_entity.id
_entity.type
_entity.pdbx_description
1 polymer ?
#
loop_
_entity_poly.entity_id
_entity_poly.type
_entity_poly.pdbx_seq_one_letter_code
_entity_poly.pdbx_strand_id
1 'polypeptide(L)'
;MAGASGLMKHPEKPIVPEVLALIQVYYARPGNEAGGNLHVVLDDGNIKLKDVQWCFDRCMSQYDWAGARIMVMMLRMSRSQRRRLYLATG
;
A
#
# COMPACT_ATOMS: atom_id res chain seq x y z
N MET A 1 10.02 -34.94 17.31
CA MET A 1 9.92 -33.50 17.60
C MET A 1 9.34 -32.82 16.37
N ALA A 2 8.17 -32.21 16.52
CA ALA A 2 7.52 -31.42 15.47
C ALA A 2 8.16 -30.03 15.36
N GLY A 3 8.15 -29.42 14.16
CA GLY A 3 8.52 -28.02 13.99
C GLY A 3 8.71 -27.56 12.55
N ALA A 4 7.59 -27.51 11.79
CA ALA A 4 7.32 -26.73 10.58
C ALA A 4 8.39 -26.70 9.45
N SER A 5 8.18 -27.42 8.35
CA SER A 5 7.35 -26.96 7.20
C SER A 5 7.82 -25.59 6.72
N GLY A 6 8.65 -25.49 5.69
CA GLY A 6 8.19 -25.69 4.33
C GLY A 6 7.65 -24.37 3.78
N LEU A 7 8.15 -23.98 2.60
CA LEU A 7 7.65 -22.94 1.69
C LEU A 7 8.28 -21.55 1.81
N MET A 8 9.47 -21.39 1.22
CA MET A 8 9.75 -20.17 0.44
C MET A 8 8.83 -20.18 -0.79
N LYS A 9 7.57 -19.77 -0.61
CA LYS A 9 6.68 -19.43 -1.74
C LYS A 9 7.19 -18.11 -2.33
N HIS A 10 7.05 -17.94 -3.65
CA HIS A 10 7.25 -16.68 -4.39
C HIS A 10 6.88 -15.46 -3.54
N PRO A 11 7.51 -14.28 -3.67
CA PRO A 11 7.16 -13.14 -2.82
C PRO A 11 5.66 -12.88 -3.00
N GLU A 12 4.88 -13.32 -1.99
CA GLU A 12 3.46 -13.54 -2.18
C GLU A 12 2.83 -12.22 -2.54
N LYS A 13 1.88 -12.27 -3.47
CA LYS A 13 1.15 -11.08 -3.87
C LYS A 13 0.52 -10.47 -2.62
N PRO A 14 0.79 -9.19 -2.30
CA PRO A 14 0.30 -8.59 -1.07
C PRO A 14 -1.20 -8.77 -0.90
N ILE A 15 -1.64 -9.11 0.31
CA ILE A 15 -3.07 -9.24 0.64
C ILE A 15 -3.60 -7.95 1.24
N VAL A 16 -4.91 -7.72 1.07
CA VAL A 16 -5.58 -6.48 1.49
C VAL A 16 -5.35 -6.18 2.98
N PRO A 17 -5.51 -7.13 3.93
CA PRO A 17 -5.34 -6.83 5.36
C PRO A 17 -3.95 -6.33 5.73
N GLU A 18 -2.90 -6.89 5.14
CA GLU A 18 -1.51 -6.49 5.42
C GLU A 18 -1.22 -5.06 4.94
N VAL A 19 -1.68 -4.73 3.74
CA VAL A 19 -1.50 -3.38 3.17
C VAL A 19 -2.36 -2.37 3.94
N LEU A 20 -3.58 -2.76 4.34
CA LEU A 20 -4.47 -1.92 5.13
C LEU A 20 -3.85 -1.55 6.48
N ALA A 21 -3.25 -2.51 7.18
CA ALA A 21 -2.57 -2.25 8.45
C ALA A 21 -1.44 -1.21 8.30
N LEU A 22 -0.68 -1.26 7.20
CA LEU A 22 0.35 -0.26 6.92
C LEU A 22 -0.24 1.12 6.61
N ILE A 23 -1.36 1.17 5.89
CA ILE A 23 -2.05 2.42 5.58
C ILE A 23 -2.59 3.07 6.87
N GLN A 24 -3.17 2.30 7.79
CA GLN A 24 -3.64 2.81 9.08
C GLN A 24 -2.50 3.43 9.90
N VAL A 25 -1.34 2.76 9.94
CA VAL A 25 -0.14 3.32 10.57
C VAL A 25 0.36 4.57 9.84
N TYR A 26 0.21 4.62 8.52
CA TYR A 26 0.61 5.78 7.72
C TYR A 26 -0.27 7.00 7.98
N TYR A 27 -1.60 6.84 8.03
CA TYR A 27 -2.55 7.90 8.41
C TYR A 27 -2.33 8.43 9.82
N ALA A 28 -1.91 7.57 10.76
CA ALA A 28 -1.65 7.97 12.14
C ALA A 28 -0.39 8.83 12.33
N ARG A 29 0.41 9.05 11.27
CA ARG A 29 1.61 9.91 11.34
C ARG A 29 1.22 11.38 11.23
N PRO A 30 1.82 12.27 12.05
CA PRO A 30 1.61 13.71 11.91
C PRO A 30 1.91 14.19 10.49
N GLY A 31 0.96 14.90 9.87
CA GLY A 31 1.03 15.40 8.50
C GLY A 31 0.51 14.46 7.42
N ASN A 32 0.07 13.24 7.77
CA ASN A 32 -0.48 12.24 6.84
C ASN A 32 -1.97 11.95 7.06
N GLU A 33 -2.67 12.75 7.86
CA GLU A 33 -4.05 12.51 8.31
C GLU A 33 -5.05 12.47 7.15
N ALA A 34 -4.72 13.15 6.04
CA ALA A 34 -5.42 13.09 4.77
C ALA A 34 -4.52 12.46 3.69
N GLY A 35 -4.05 11.24 3.96
CA GLY A 35 -3.37 10.37 2.99
C GLY A 35 -1.97 10.82 2.59
N GLY A 36 -1.47 11.95 3.09
CA GLY A 36 -0.10 12.43 2.87
C GLY A 36 0.27 12.48 1.39
N ASN A 37 1.41 11.89 1.04
CA ASN A 37 1.84 11.77 -0.37
C ASN A 37 1.03 10.76 -1.19
N LEU A 38 0.15 10.00 -0.54
CA LEU A 38 -0.67 8.95 -1.13
C LEU A 38 -2.15 9.34 -1.30
N HIS A 39 -2.55 10.57 -0.95
CA HIS A 39 -3.97 11.01 -0.94
C HIS A 39 -4.68 10.75 -2.28
N VAL A 40 -3.98 10.94 -3.41
CA VAL A 40 -4.52 10.66 -4.76
C VAL A 40 -5.01 9.22 -4.89
N VAL A 41 -4.38 8.27 -4.23
CA VAL A 41 -4.75 6.85 -4.25
C VAL A 41 -5.66 6.49 -3.08
N LEU A 42 -5.34 6.96 -1.87
CA LEU A 42 -6.00 6.52 -0.65
C LEU A 42 -7.31 7.26 -0.36
N ASP A 43 -7.38 8.55 -0.68
CA ASP A 43 -8.55 9.40 -0.42
C ASP A 43 -9.39 9.59 -1.69
N ASP A 44 -8.74 9.91 -2.82
CA ASP A 44 -9.44 10.21 -4.08
C ASP A 44 -9.84 8.94 -4.87
N GLY A 45 -9.36 7.76 -4.45
CA GLY A 45 -9.71 6.48 -5.08
C GLY A 45 -9.10 6.24 -6.46
N ASN A 46 -8.04 6.97 -6.85
CA ASN A 46 -7.34 6.75 -8.12
C ASN A 46 -6.47 5.49 -8.05
N ILE A 47 -7.08 4.33 -8.31
CA ILE A 47 -6.44 3.01 -8.14
C ILE A 47 -5.79 2.43 -9.41
N LYS A 48 -5.67 3.20 -10.51
CA LYS A 48 -5.04 2.67 -11.74
C LYS A 48 -3.53 2.55 -11.52
N LEU A 49 -2.87 1.70 -12.32
CA LEU A 49 -1.43 1.44 -12.17
C LEU A 49 -0.59 2.72 -12.25
N LYS A 50 -0.92 3.62 -13.19
CA LYS A 50 -0.24 4.91 -13.34
C LYS A 50 -0.37 5.83 -12.12
N ASP A 51 -1.51 5.78 -11.42
CA ASP A 51 -1.78 6.65 -10.28
C ASP A 51 -0.99 6.17 -9.06
N VAL A 52 -0.92 4.85 -8.86
CA VAL A 52 -0.08 4.19 -7.85
C VAL A 52 1.41 4.43 -8.13
N GLN A 53 1.84 4.33 -9.39
CA GLN A 53 3.22 4.62 -9.79
C GLN A 53 3.59 6.08 -9.51
N TRP A 54 2.71 7.01 -9.86
CA TRP A 54 2.95 8.43 -9.60
C TRP A 54 3.11 8.73 -8.10
N CYS A 55 2.28 8.12 -7.24
CA CYS A 55 2.43 8.25 -5.79
C CYS A 55 3.74 7.64 -5.29
N PHE A 56 4.17 6.51 -5.84
CA PHE A 56 5.49 5.94 -5.53
C PHE A 56 6.62 6.91 -5.86
N ASP A 57 6.62 7.48 -7.07
CA ASP A 57 7.65 8.41 -7.51
C ASP A 57 7.65 9.70 -6.65
N ARG A 58 6.47 10.17 -6.25
CA ARG A 58 6.31 11.29 -5.31
C ARG A 58 6.86 10.98 -3.92
N CYS A 59 6.62 9.79 -3.39
CA CYS A 59 7.21 9.36 -2.13
C CYS A 59 8.74 9.28 -2.22
N MET A 60 9.28 8.75 -3.31
CA MET A 60 10.72 8.66 -3.53
C MET A 60 11.38 10.04 -3.60
N SER A 61 10.77 11.02 -4.27
CA SER A 61 11.33 12.37 -4.38
C SER A 61 11.31 13.17 -3.08
N GLN A 62 10.44 12.80 -2.13
CA GLN A 62 10.32 13.44 -0.83
C GLN A 62 10.90 12.62 0.33
N TYR A 63 11.60 11.52 0.03
CA TYR A 63 12.15 10.60 1.02
C TYR A 63 11.10 10.01 1.98
N ASP A 64 9.85 9.88 1.53
CA ASP A 64 8.77 9.23 2.25
C ASP A 64 8.82 7.71 2.05
N TRP A 65 9.73 7.07 2.77
CA TRP A 65 9.96 5.63 2.67
C TRP A 65 8.76 4.79 3.10
N ALA A 66 7.94 5.31 4.02
CA ALA A 66 6.74 4.60 4.47
C ALA A 66 5.67 4.58 3.37
N GLY A 67 5.43 5.73 2.72
CA GLY A 67 4.51 5.81 1.59
C GLY A 67 5.01 5.01 0.39
N ALA A 68 6.31 5.09 0.08
CA ALA A 68 6.92 4.31 -0.99
C ALA A 68 6.74 2.80 -0.79
N ARG A 69 6.91 2.30 0.44
CA ARG A 69 6.69 0.89 0.77
C ARG A 69 5.26 0.44 0.48
N ILE A 70 4.26 1.25 0.86
CA ILE A 70 2.85 0.95 0.59
C ILE A 70 2.60 0.90 -0.92
N MET A 71 3.11 1.88 -1.68
CA MET A 71 2.93 1.91 -3.13
C MET A 71 3.59 0.72 -3.84
N VAL A 72 4.78 0.30 -3.42
CA VAL A 72 5.43 -0.92 -3.95
C VAL A 72 4.54 -2.15 -3.75
N MET A 73 3.86 -2.26 -2.61
CA MET A 73 2.91 -3.35 -2.37
C MET A 73 1.68 -3.21 -3.28
N MET A 74 1.13 -2.01 -3.43
CA MET A 74 -0.02 -1.75 -4.30
C MET A 74 0.26 -1.96 -5.79
N LEU A 75 1.50 -1.69 -6.26
CA LEU A 75 1.93 -1.98 -7.63
C LEU A 75 1.87 -3.48 -7.95
N ARG A 76 2.06 -4.33 -6.95
CA ARG A 76 1.98 -5.80 -7.06
C ARG A 76 0.55 -6.33 -6.92
N MET A 77 -0.41 -5.50 -6.51
CA MET A 77 -1.82 -5.87 -6.36
C MET A 77 -2.59 -5.78 -7.68
N SER A 78 -3.55 -6.70 -7.89
CA SER A 78 -4.52 -6.52 -8.98
C SER A 78 -5.36 -5.26 -8.75
N ARG A 79 -5.98 -4.77 -9.83
CA ARG A 79 -6.94 -3.67 -9.74
C ARG A 79 -8.10 -3.98 -8.77
N SER A 80 -8.58 -5.22 -8.74
CA SER A 80 -9.63 -5.66 -7.81
C SER A 80 -9.20 -5.65 -6.35
N GLN A 81 -7.94 -6.04 -6.06
CA GLN A 81 -7.37 -5.95 -4.71
C GLN A 81 -7.22 -4.48 -4.29
N ARG A 82 -6.71 -3.60 -5.16
CA ARG A 82 -6.61 -2.15 -4.88
C ARG A 82 -7.97 -1.51 -4.62
N ARG A 83 -9.00 -1.90 -5.39
CA ARG A 83 -10.37 -1.43 -5.14
C ARG A 83 -10.89 -1.84 -3.76
N ARG A 84 -10.68 -3.10 -3.37
CA ARG A 84 -11.07 -3.58 -2.03
C ARG A 84 -10.30 -2.87 -0.91
N LEU A 85 -9.02 -2.59 -1.15
CA LEU A 85 -8.20 -1.83 -0.22
C LEU A 85 -8.76 -0.42 -0.02
N TYR A 86 -9.07 0.30 -1.10
CA TYR A 86 -9.69 1.63 -1.03
C TYR A 86 -11.04 1.63 -0.29
N LEU A 87 -11.88 0.63 -0.54
CA LEU A 87 -13.16 0.49 0.17
C LEU A 87 -13.00 0.14 1.66
N ALA A 88 -11.80 -0.24 2.09
CA ALA A 88 -11.50 -0.56 3.49
C ALA A 88 -10.70 0.55 4.20
N THR A 89 -10.26 1.59 3.46
CA THR A 89 -9.55 2.74 4.02
C THR A 89 -10.49 3.89 4.39
N GLY A 90 -11.69 3.96 3.80
CA GLY A 90 -12.77 4.88 4.18
C GLY A 90 -13.75 4.25 5.17
#